data_AF-A0A317RHS9-F1
#
_entry.id   AF-A0A317RHS9-F1
#
_cell.length_a   1.000
_cell.length_b   1.000
_cell.length_c   1.000
_cell.angle_alpha   90.00
_cell.angle_beta   90.00
_cell.angle_gamma   90.00
#
_symmetry.space_group_name_H-M   'P 1'
#
loop_
_entity.id
_entity.type
_entity.pdbx_description
1 polymer ?
#
loop_
_entity_poly.entity_id
_entity_poly.type
_entity_poly.pdbx_seq_one_letter_code
_entity_poly.pdbx_strand_id
1 'polypeptide(L)'
;MTKTQPDDPHLAHAAAWSALGVQHAILARAMPVVRHDLAGMLTIMRMGTVVLRRRVAAEASSGAGPSAAAGESIATQLDQLEEHLASLSDSARRLRHWDLGGPAKPEPLAATAELAHALAYPLLAMRGLELALGSPEQSLPSAPAPQQPMLCLLLGAIHILAEDPDPIPACVRVVAAPEGPGLRVQAEGQAADAPPATPAPGMPVLDAAALERLARHLGVGLRHGPGWFEIEAPAAAPAPAAVPPLP
;
A
#
# COMPACT_ATOMS: atom_id res chain seq x y z
N MET A 1 -19.49 27.53 34.16
CA MET A 1 -18.70 26.56 34.95
C MET A 1 -18.71 25.23 34.21
N THR A 2 -17.82 25.08 33.24
CA THR A 2 -17.63 23.84 32.47
C THR A 2 -16.82 22.88 33.33
N LYS A 3 -17.49 21.86 33.84
CA LYS A 3 -16.87 20.75 34.57
C LYS A 3 -16.08 19.93 33.55
N THR A 4 -14.75 20.08 33.54
CA THR A 4 -13.83 19.21 32.83
C THR A 4 -14.02 17.79 33.38
N GLN A 5 -14.67 16.95 32.58
CA GLN A 5 -14.81 15.51 32.82
C GLN A 5 -13.41 14.90 32.82
N PRO A 6 -13.02 14.09 33.81
CA PRO A 6 -11.72 13.43 33.80
C PRO A 6 -11.66 12.43 32.64
N ASP A 7 -10.60 12.51 31.83
CA ASP A 7 -10.29 11.52 30.78
C ASP A 7 -10.17 10.14 31.42
N ASP A 8 -11.18 9.29 31.21
CA ASP A 8 -11.17 7.91 31.71
C ASP A 8 -10.14 7.09 30.90
N PRO A 9 -9.05 6.60 31.53
CA PRO A 9 -8.00 5.87 30.83
C PRO A 9 -8.52 4.59 30.16
N HIS A 10 -9.60 3.99 30.64
CA HIS A 10 -10.16 2.80 30.00
C HIS A 10 -10.81 3.11 28.64
N LEU A 11 -11.41 4.30 28.49
CA LEU A 11 -11.97 4.77 27.22
C LEU A 11 -10.86 5.07 26.19
N ALA A 12 -9.72 5.62 26.65
CA ALA A 12 -8.56 5.83 25.79
C ALA A 12 -7.97 4.51 25.26
N HIS A 13 -7.87 3.48 26.12
CA HIS A 13 -7.42 2.15 25.70
C HIS A 13 -8.39 1.50 24.72
N ALA A 14 -9.71 1.55 24.96
CA ALA A 14 -10.70 1.00 24.06
C ALA A 14 -10.67 1.66 22.67
N ALA A 15 -10.48 2.99 22.62
CA ALA A 15 -10.33 3.73 21.37
C ALA A 15 -9.07 3.30 20.59
N ALA A 16 -7.94 3.12 21.28
CA ALA A 16 -6.70 2.63 20.67
C ALA A 16 -6.86 1.21 20.11
N TRP A 17 -7.46 0.29 20.86
CA TRP A 17 -7.74 -1.07 20.38
C TRP A 17 -8.66 -1.07 19.17
N SER A 18 -9.68 -0.21 19.16
CA SER A 18 -10.55 -0.07 18.00
C SER A 18 -9.78 0.44 16.78
N ALA A 19 -8.92 1.44 16.92
CA ALA A 19 -8.11 1.96 15.82
C ALA A 19 -7.14 0.90 15.26
N LEU A 20 -6.47 0.14 16.14
CA LEU A 20 -5.61 -0.98 15.75
C LEU A 20 -6.41 -2.08 15.03
N GLY A 21 -7.64 -2.34 15.45
CA GLY A 21 -8.54 -3.27 14.76
C GLY A 21 -8.90 -2.80 13.35
N VAL A 22 -9.18 -1.50 13.16
CA VAL A 22 -9.41 -0.90 11.82
C VAL A 22 -8.17 -1.03 10.95
N GLN A 23 -7.01 -0.69 11.51
CA GLN A 23 -5.73 -0.81 10.81
C GLN A 23 -5.45 -2.25 10.37
N HIS A 24 -5.69 -3.23 11.24
CA HIS A 24 -5.60 -4.65 10.89
C HIS A 24 -6.58 -5.03 9.78
N ALA A 25 -7.82 -4.53 9.83
CA ALA A 25 -8.82 -4.80 8.81
C ALA A 25 -8.44 -4.24 7.43
N ILE A 26 -7.73 -3.12 7.38
CA ILE A 26 -7.16 -2.54 6.14
C ILE A 26 -5.99 -3.41 5.66
N LEU A 27 -5.07 -3.78 6.55
CA LEU A 27 -3.92 -4.62 6.22
C LEU A 27 -4.33 -5.97 5.63
N ALA A 28 -5.29 -6.64 6.26
CA ALA A 28 -5.75 -7.96 5.82
C ALA A 28 -6.41 -7.93 4.42
N ARG A 29 -6.90 -6.77 3.95
CA ARG A 29 -7.34 -6.58 2.56
C ARG A 29 -6.17 -6.48 1.58
N ALA A 30 -5.07 -5.83 1.95
CA ALA A 30 -3.90 -5.68 1.07
C ALA A 30 -2.95 -6.90 1.06
N MET A 31 -2.90 -7.67 2.16
CA MET A 31 -1.98 -8.81 2.33
C MET A 31 -2.06 -9.94 1.27
N PRO A 32 -3.23 -10.30 0.69
CA PRO A 32 -3.29 -11.32 -0.36
C PRO A 32 -2.42 -11.00 -1.56
N VAL A 33 -2.39 -9.73 -2.01
CA VAL A 33 -1.54 -9.28 -3.12
C VAL A 33 -0.07 -9.49 -2.79
N VAL A 34 0.34 -8.99 -1.62
CA VAL A 34 1.73 -9.07 -1.18
C VAL A 34 2.19 -10.53 -1.06
N ARG A 35 1.34 -11.42 -0.53
CA ARG A 35 1.64 -12.85 -0.43
C ARG A 35 1.75 -13.51 -1.80
N HIS A 36 0.84 -13.18 -2.72
CA HIS A 36 0.87 -13.70 -4.08
C HIS A 36 2.15 -13.31 -4.81
N ASP A 37 2.53 -12.02 -4.76
CA ASP A 37 3.72 -11.51 -5.43
C ASP A 37 5.00 -12.17 -4.92
N LEU A 38 5.15 -12.28 -3.59
CA LEU A 38 6.31 -12.92 -2.97
C LEU A 38 6.40 -14.41 -3.31
N ALA A 39 5.28 -15.14 -3.20
CA ALA A 39 5.25 -16.57 -3.50
C ALA A 39 5.50 -16.86 -4.99
N GLY A 40 4.94 -16.02 -5.88
CA GLY A 40 5.13 -16.09 -7.32
C GLY A 40 6.60 -15.88 -7.70
N MET A 41 7.23 -14.80 -7.22
CA MET A 41 8.64 -14.51 -7.51
C MET A 41 9.58 -15.60 -6.99
N LEU A 42 9.38 -16.09 -5.77
CA LEU A 42 10.16 -17.21 -5.22
C LEU A 42 10.03 -18.49 -6.06
N THR A 43 8.83 -18.77 -6.58
CA THR A 43 8.57 -19.94 -7.42
C THR A 43 9.30 -19.82 -8.75
N ILE A 44 9.26 -18.65 -9.39
CA ILE A 44 9.96 -18.39 -10.65
C ILE A 44 11.47 -18.56 -10.47
N MET A 45 12.05 -17.96 -9.42
CA MET A 45 13.47 -18.12 -9.11
C MET A 45 13.86 -19.59 -8.87
N ARG A 46 13.02 -20.34 -8.13
CA ARG A 46 13.26 -21.76 -7.88
C ARG A 46 13.24 -22.57 -9.17
N MET A 47 12.33 -22.30 -10.09
CA MET A 47 12.31 -23.02 -11.37
C MET A 47 13.46 -22.60 -12.28
N GLY A 48 13.80 -21.31 -12.36
CA GLY A 48 14.97 -20.82 -13.09
C GLY A 48 16.27 -21.50 -12.63
N THR A 49 16.48 -21.61 -11.32
CA THR A 49 17.64 -22.30 -10.75
C THR A 49 17.65 -23.82 -11.02
N VAL A 50 16.48 -24.49 -11.02
CA VAL A 50 16.38 -25.91 -11.41
C VAL A 50 16.71 -26.11 -12.89
N VAL A 51 16.21 -25.25 -13.77
CA VAL A 51 16.51 -25.30 -15.22
C VAL A 51 18.00 -25.10 -15.46
N LEU A 52 18.61 -24.09 -14.83
CA LEU A 52 20.05 -23.85 -14.89
C LEU A 52 20.85 -25.06 -14.41
N ARG A 53 20.50 -25.63 -13.23
CA ARG A 53 21.18 -26.83 -12.71
C ARG A 53 21.09 -28.02 -13.68
N ARG A 54 19.92 -28.24 -14.30
CA ARG A 54 19.74 -29.31 -15.28
C ARG A 54 20.58 -29.08 -16.54
N ARG A 55 20.72 -27.83 -17.00
CA ARG A 55 21.53 -27.48 -18.17
C ARG A 55 23.03 -27.65 -17.89
N VAL A 56 23.51 -27.13 -16.77
CA VAL A 56 24.91 -27.32 -16.34
C VAL A 56 25.23 -28.81 -16.16
N ALA A 57 24.33 -29.60 -15.57
CA ALA A 57 24.51 -31.05 -15.44
C ALA A 57 24.52 -31.76 -16.81
N ALA A 58 23.66 -31.35 -17.75
CA ALA A 58 23.63 -31.89 -19.11
C ALA A 58 24.92 -31.58 -19.89
N GLU A 59 25.45 -30.38 -19.76
CA GLU A 59 26.72 -29.96 -20.38
C GLU A 59 27.93 -30.66 -19.75
N ALA A 60 27.95 -30.84 -18.43
CA ALA A 60 28.99 -31.61 -17.76
C ALA A 60 28.98 -33.09 -18.19
N SER A 61 27.80 -33.63 -18.52
CA SER A 61 27.64 -35.03 -18.96
C SER A 61 27.89 -35.27 -20.46
N SER A 62 27.86 -34.23 -21.29
CA SER A 62 28.01 -34.37 -22.75
C SER A 62 29.46 -34.46 -23.22
N GLY A 63 30.44 -34.19 -22.35
CA GLY A 63 31.89 -34.33 -22.64
C GLY A 63 32.44 -33.33 -23.66
N ALA A 64 31.58 -32.50 -24.28
CA ALA A 64 31.98 -31.36 -25.07
C ALA A 64 32.31 -30.20 -24.13
N GLY A 65 33.48 -29.57 -24.28
CA GLY A 65 33.86 -28.40 -23.48
C GLY A 65 32.83 -27.26 -23.58
N PRO A 66 32.90 -26.26 -22.69
CA PRO A 66 31.90 -25.19 -22.61
C PRO A 66 31.74 -24.48 -23.97
N SER A 67 30.54 -24.57 -24.54
CA SER A 67 30.17 -23.90 -25.78
C SER A 67 29.91 -22.41 -25.52
N ALA A 68 30.32 -21.54 -26.43
CA ALA A 68 30.01 -20.10 -26.34
C ALA A 68 28.49 -19.83 -26.26
N ALA A 69 27.68 -20.63 -26.96
CA ALA A 69 26.22 -20.53 -26.92
C ALA A 69 25.62 -20.96 -25.56
N ALA A 70 26.29 -21.87 -24.85
CA ALA A 70 25.91 -22.26 -23.49
C ALA A 70 26.19 -21.13 -22.50
N GLY A 71 27.37 -20.49 -22.61
CA GLY A 71 27.74 -19.33 -21.80
C GLY A 71 26.78 -18.16 -21.98
N GLU A 72 26.39 -17.85 -23.21
CA GLU A 72 25.45 -16.78 -23.53
C GLU A 72 24.03 -17.09 -23.00
N SER A 73 23.56 -18.33 -23.12
CA SER A 73 22.27 -18.75 -22.54
C SER A 73 22.26 -18.72 -21.01
N ILE A 74 23.39 -19.05 -20.35
CA ILE A 74 23.51 -18.97 -18.89
C ILE A 74 23.50 -17.51 -18.45
N ALA A 75 24.20 -16.63 -19.17
CA ALA A 75 24.18 -15.19 -18.90
C ALA A 75 22.76 -14.61 -18.99
N THR A 76 22.02 -14.89 -20.06
CA THR A 76 20.63 -14.42 -20.20
C THR A 76 19.70 -14.92 -19.08
N GLN A 77 19.89 -16.16 -18.60
CA GLN A 77 19.11 -16.68 -17.48
C GLN A 77 19.53 -16.09 -16.13
N LEU A 78 20.80 -15.69 -15.96
CA LEU A 78 21.25 -14.96 -14.79
C LEU A 78 20.64 -13.55 -14.77
N ASP A 79 20.64 -12.85 -15.90
CA ASP A 79 19.99 -11.54 -16.03
C ASP A 79 18.50 -11.60 -15.63
N GLN A 80 17.77 -12.62 -16.11
CA GLN A 80 16.37 -12.86 -15.72
C GLN A 80 16.22 -13.14 -14.21
N LEU A 81 17.13 -13.92 -13.61
CA LEU A 81 17.10 -14.17 -12.17
C LEU A 81 17.41 -12.91 -11.35
N GLU A 82 18.28 -12.02 -11.84
CA GLU A 82 18.56 -10.72 -11.23
C GLU A 82 17.34 -9.80 -11.27
N GLU A 83 16.61 -9.75 -12.39
CA GLU A 83 15.34 -9.02 -12.49
C GLU A 83 14.30 -9.55 -11.50
N HIS A 84 14.17 -10.88 -11.37
CA HIS A 84 13.26 -11.50 -10.40
C HIS A 84 13.69 -11.26 -8.95
N LEU A 85 15.00 -11.23 -8.67
CA LEU A 85 15.55 -10.85 -7.35
C LEU A 85 15.26 -9.39 -7.02
N ALA A 86 15.41 -8.50 -7.98
CA ALA A 86 15.09 -7.08 -7.81
C ALA A 86 13.60 -6.89 -7.50
N SER A 87 12.72 -7.60 -8.23
CA SER A 87 11.28 -7.60 -7.98
C SER A 87 10.93 -8.16 -6.58
N LEU A 88 11.54 -9.28 -6.17
CA LEU A 88 11.34 -9.85 -4.84
C LEU A 88 11.81 -8.91 -3.72
N SER A 89 12.96 -8.26 -3.92
CA SER A 89 13.51 -7.25 -3.00
C SER A 89 12.57 -6.05 -2.87
N ASP A 90 11.96 -5.60 -3.98
CA ASP A 90 10.96 -4.54 -3.94
C ASP A 90 9.68 -4.97 -3.20
N SER A 91 9.15 -6.17 -3.46
CA SER A 91 8.00 -6.71 -2.70
C SER A 91 8.30 -6.84 -1.19
N ALA A 92 9.51 -7.29 -0.83
CA ALA A 92 9.95 -7.35 0.57
C ALA A 92 10.14 -5.95 1.19
N ARG A 93 10.59 -4.97 0.41
CA ARG A 93 10.67 -3.56 0.84
C ARG A 93 9.27 -2.98 1.06
N ARG A 94 8.31 -3.29 0.20
CA ARG A 94 6.89 -2.93 0.39
C ARG A 94 6.34 -3.50 1.69
N LEU A 95 6.68 -4.74 2.04
CA LEU A 95 6.39 -5.32 3.36
C LEU A 95 6.94 -4.48 4.52
N ARG A 96 8.14 -3.92 4.39
CA ARG A 96 8.74 -3.08 5.43
C ARG A 96 8.01 -1.76 5.66
N HIS A 97 7.36 -1.19 4.63
CA HIS A 97 6.53 0.00 4.81
C HIS A 97 5.25 -0.26 5.63
N TRP A 98 4.93 -1.53 5.86
CA TRP A 98 3.88 -1.97 6.78
C TRP A 98 4.36 -2.21 8.21
N ASP A 99 5.67 -2.07 8.49
CA ASP A 99 6.21 -2.23 9.83
C ASP A 99 5.75 -1.08 10.74
N LEU A 100 4.87 -1.42 11.67
CA LEU A 100 4.15 -0.50 12.56
C LEU A 100 5.04 0.08 13.67
N GLY A 101 6.24 -0.46 13.88
CA GLY A 101 7.17 -0.03 14.93
C GLY A 101 8.28 0.92 14.46
N GLY A 102 8.40 1.17 13.15
CA GLY A 102 9.46 2.01 12.60
C GLY A 102 9.18 3.51 12.76
N PRO A 103 10.20 4.36 12.93
CA PRO A 103 10.01 5.81 12.84
C PRO A 103 9.39 6.14 11.49
N ALA A 104 8.24 6.84 11.48
CA ALA A 104 7.54 7.23 10.27
C ALA A 104 8.41 8.21 9.48
N LYS A 105 9.28 7.67 8.62
CA LYS A 105 10.16 8.45 7.76
C LYS A 105 9.27 9.34 6.87
N PRO A 106 9.53 10.66 6.83
CA PRO A 106 8.84 11.53 5.90
C PRO A 106 9.20 11.12 4.47
N GLU A 107 8.18 10.82 3.66
CA GLU A 107 8.30 10.52 2.24
C GLU A 107 7.36 11.43 1.44
N PRO A 108 7.61 11.66 0.15
CA PRO A 108 6.70 12.42 -0.70
C PRO A 108 5.29 11.80 -0.73
N LEU A 109 4.26 12.63 -0.65
CA LEU A 109 2.86 12.17 -0.77
C LEU A 109 2.62 11.39 -2.07
N ALA A 110 3.21 11.82 -3.19
CA ALA A 110 3.18 11.09 -4.46
C ALA A 110 3.71 9.65 -4.33
N ALA A 111 4.86 9.44 -3.68
CA ALA A 111 5.42 8.11 -3.44
C ALA A 111 4.53 7.25 -2.53
N THR A 112 3.82 7.88 -1.58
CA THR A 112 2.84 7.18 -0.74
C THR A 112 1.61 6.74 -1.55
N ALA A 113 1.12 7.60 -2.44
CA ALA A 113 0.01 7.28 -3.33
C ALA A 113 0.36 6.18 -4.34
N GLU A 114 1.58 6.20 -4.90
CA GLU A 114 2.11 5.13 -5.74
C GLU A 114 2.17 3.79 -5.01
N LEU A 115 2.63 3.81 -3.76
CA LEU A 115 2.66 2.61 -2.93
C LEU A 115 1.25 2.08 -2.65
N ALA A 116 0.30 2.97 -2.30
CA ALA A 116 -1.09 2.61 -2.10
C ALA A 116 -1.72 2.03 -3.37
N HIS A 117 -1.45 2.64 -4.54
CA HIS A 117 -1.89 2.14 -5.84
C HIS A 117 -1.40 0.73 -6.09
N ALA A 118 -0.10 0.50 -5.95
CA ALA A 118 0.49 -0.78 -6.28
C ALA A 118 0.02 -1.93 -5.35
N LEU A 119 -0.46 -1.60 -4.14
CA LEU A 119 -1.02 -2.56 -3.19
C LEU A 119 -2.51 -2.85 -3.41
N ALA A 120 -3.28 -1.86 -3.87
CA ALA A 120 -4.72 -2.00 -4.06
C ALA A 120 -5.11 -2.41 -5.49
N TYR A 121 -4.37 -1.94 -6.51
CA TYR A 121 -4.70 -2.10 -7.92
C TYR A 121 -4.98 -3.56 -8.33
N PRO A 122 -4.16 -4.57 -7.96
CA PRO A 122 -4.40 -5.94 -8.41
C PRO A 122 -5.75 -6.50 -7.96
N LEU A 123 -6.21 -6.16 -6.75
CA LEU A 123 -7.52 -6.60 -6.25
C LEU A 123 -8.68 -5.87 -6.92
N LEU A 124 -8.52 -4.57 -7.14
CA LEU A 124 -9.53 -3.75 -7.82
C LEU A 124 -9.67 -4.16 -9.29
N ALA A 125 -8.54 -4.41 -9.97
CA ALA A 125 -8.53 -4.87 -11.36
C ALA A 125 -9.25 -6.21 -11.54
N MET A 126 -9.09 -7.16 -10.61
CA MET A 126 -9.86 -8.42 -10.63
C MET A 126 -11.38 -8.22 -10.47
N ARG A 127 -11.81 -7.08 -9.94
CA ARG A 127 -13.21 -6.68 -9.79
C ARG A 127 -13.71 -5.80 -10.94
N GLY A 128 -12.87 -5.53 -11.95
CA GLY A 128 -13.20 -4.63 -13.06
C GLY A 128 -13.19 -3.15 -12.70
N LEU A 129 -12.58 -2.78 -11.56
CA LEU A 129 -12.43 -1.39 -11.12
C LEU A 129 -11.09 -0.82 -11.58
N GLU A 130 -11.10 0.39 -12.13
CA GLU A 130 -9.87 1.14 -12.39
C GLU A 130 -9.38 1.83 -11.09
N LEU A 131 -8.05 1.89 -10.92
CA LEU A 131 -7.42 2.71 -9.89
C LEU A 131 -6.43 3.64 -10.57
N ALA A 132 -6.66 4.95 -10.48
CA ALA A 132 -5.87 5.97 -11.16
C ALA A 132 -5.20 6.94 -10.17
N LEU A 133 -4.03 7.45 -10.57
CA LEU A 133 -3.26 8.45 -9.81
C LEU A 133 -3.20 9.77 -10.57
N GLY A 134 -3.39 10.86 -9.85
CA GLY A 134 -3.39 12.22 -10.39
C GLY A 134 -4.57 12.51 -11.31
N SER A 135 -4.58 13.75 -11.79
CA SER A 135 -5.45 14.25 -12.85
C SER A 135 -4.57 14.75 -14.00
N PRO A 136 -5.02 14.71 -15.26
CA PRO A 136 -4.30 15.33 -16.38
C PRO A 136 -3.94 16.81 -16.12
N GLU A 137 -4.70 17.50 -15.28
CA GLU A 137 -4.49 18.91 -14.95
C GLU A 137 -3.67 19.12 -13.66
N GLN A 138 -3.49 18.08 -12.84
CA GLN A 138 -2.92 18.21 -11.51
C GLN A 138 -2.05 17.01 -11.13
N SER A 139 -0.76 17.28 -10.96
CA SER A 139 0.21 16.31 -10.43
C SER A 139 0.02 16.12 -8.93
N LEU A 140 0.38 14.92 -8.44
CA LEU A 140 0.35 14.62 -7.01
C LEU A 140 1.39 15.47 -6.24
N PRO A 141 1.06 15.89 -5.01
CA PRO A 141 1.96 16.71 -4.22
C PRO A 141 3.23 15.92 -3.83
N SER A 142 4.37 16.62 -3.79
CA SER A 142 5.65 16.07 -3.32
C SER A 142 5.98 16.46 -1.87
N ALA A 143 5.02 17.07 -1.16
CA ALA A 143 5.21 17.46 0.24
C ALA A 143 5.56 16.22 1.08
N PRO A 144 6.56 16.31 1.99
CA PRO A 144 6.93 15.19 2.84
C PRO A 144 5.87 14.97 3.92
N ALA A 145 5.44 13.72 4.08
CA ALA A 145 4.46 13.32 5.09
C ALA A 145 4.89 11.98 5.72
N PRO A 146 4.47 11.66 6.95
CA PRO A 146 4.73 10.36 7.55
C PRO A 146 4.05 9.27 6.71
N GLN A 147 4.86 8.46 6.01
CA GLN A 147 4.36 7.56 4.97
C GLN A 147 3.37 6.52 5.50
N GLN A 148 3.64 5.92 6.66
CA GLN A 148 2.85 4.81 7.18
C GLN A 148 1.41 5.24 7.57
N PRO A 149 1.19 6.31 8.36
CA PRO A 149 -0.16 6.79 8.65
C PRO A 149 -0.93 7.14 7.37
N MET A 150 -0.27 7.84 6.44
CA MET A 150 -0.85 8.23 5.15
C MET A 150 -1.23 7.00 4.32
N LEU A 151 -0.36 6.00 4.23
CA LEU A 151 -0.61 4.75 3.50
C LEU A 151 -1.81 4.00 4.05
N CYS A 152 -1.91 3.84 5.38
CA CYS A 152 -3.04 3.16 6.00
C CYS A 152 -4.36 3.87 5.71
N LEU A 153 -4.40 5.20 5.81
CA LEU A 153 -5.61 5.96 5.54
C LEU A 153 -6.00 5.94 4.05
N LEU A 154 -5.03 6.06 3.15
CA LEU A 154 -5.24 5.97 1.70
C LEU A 154 -5.84 4.62 1.31
N LEU A 155 -5.27 3.52 1.80
CA LEU A 155 -5.77 2.18 1.50
C LEU A 155 -7.16 1.95 2.10
N GLY A 156 -7.40 2.46 3.31
CA GLY A 156 -8.74 2.44 3.90
C GLY A 156 -9.77 3.16 3.04
N ALA A 157 -9.46 4.38 2.59
CA ALA A 157 -10.34 5.16 1.71
C ALA A 157 -10.58 4.47 0.36
N ILE A 158 -9.53 3.93 -0.27
CA ILE A 158 -9.64 3.18 -1.54
C ILE A 158 -10.56 1.97 -1.35
N HIS A 159 -10.37 1.19 -0.29
CA HIS A 159 -11.18 0.00 -0.03
C HIS A 159 -12.63 0.33 0.29
N ILE A 160 -12.90 1.38 1.08
CA ILE A 160 -14.28 1.82 1.37
C ILE A 160 -15.00 2.18 0.06
N LEU A 161 -14.39 3.04 -0.76
CA LEU A 161 -15.00 3.47 -2.02
C LEU A 161 -15.16 2.32 -3.02
N ALA A 162 -14.19 1.40 -3.09
CA ALA A 162 -14.25 0.24 -3.98
C ALA A 162 -15.23 -0.84 -3.50
N GLU A 163 -15.58 -0.86 -2.21
CA GLU A 163 -16.53 -1.79 -1.59
C GLU A 163 -17.95 -1.21 -1.49
N ASP A 164 -18.14 0.09 -1.77
CA ASP A 164 -19.44 0.75 -1.75
C ASP A 164 -20.38 0.14 -2.82
N PRO A 165 -21.53 -0.44 -2.43
CA PRO A 165 -22.43 -1.10 -3.37
C PRO A 165 -23.32 -0.13 -4.17
N ASP A 166 -23.43 1.16 -3.80
CA ASP A 166 -24.38 2.07 -4.43
C ASP A 166 -23.91 3.54 -4.52
N PRO A 167 -23.50 4.03 -5.70
CA PRO A 167 -23.25 3.30 -6.94
C PRO A 167 -21.87 2.61 -6.93
N ILE A 168 -21.74 1.45 -7.60
CA ILE A 168 -20.43 0.83 -7.82
C ILE A 168 -19.61 1.76 -8.73
N PRO A 169 -18.44 2.27 -8.28
CA PRO A 169 -17.65 3.19 -9.09
C PRO A 169 -17.08 2.50 -10.34
N ALA A 170 -16.83 3.25 -11.41
CA ALA A 170 -16.05 2.73 -12.53
C ALA A 170 -14.53 2.85 -12.26
N CYS A 171 -14.15 3.92 -11.57
CA CYS A 171 -12.77 4.24 -11.23
C CYS A 171 -12.70 4.81 -9.81
N VAL A 172 -11.65 4.43 -9.08
CA VAL A 172 -11.22 5.13 -7.87
C VAL A 172 -9.98 5.94 -8.25
N ARG A 173 -9.98 7.24 -7.98
CA ARG A 173 -8.87 8.13 -8.30
C ARG A 173 -8.27 8.74 -7.05
N VAL A 174 -6.95 8.76 -6.97
CA VAL A 174 -6.20 9.52 -5.96
C VAL A 174 -5.68 10.80 -6.61
N VAL A 175 -6.07 11.98 -6.12
CA VAL A 175 -5.64 13.30 -6.59
C VAL A 175 -5.07 14.13 -5.45
N ALA A 176 -4.50 15.29 -5.76
CA ALA A 176 -4.12 16.25 -4.73
C ALA A 176 -5.37 16.77 -4.02
N ALA A 177 -5.29 17.00 -2.71
CA ALA A 177 -6.36 17.69 -2.00
C ALA A 177 -6.54 19.11 -2.57
N PRO A 178 -7.78 19.60 -2.72
CA PRO A 178 -8.03 20.96 -3.20
C PRO A 178 -7.57 22.01 -2.18
N GLU A 179 -7.56 21.66 -0.90
CA GLU A 179 -7.15 22.53 0.19
C GLU A 179 -5.90 22.00 0.88
N GLY A 180 -4.79 22.72 0.72
CA GLY A 180 -3.55 22.46 1.45
C GLY A 180 -2.79 21.19 1.02
N PRO A 181 -1.73 20.83 1.75
CA PRO A 181 -0.95 19.63 1.48
C PRO A 181 -1.75 18.39 1.92
N GLY A 182 -2.24 17.61 0.97
CA GLY A 182 -3.01 16.40 1.25
C GLY A 182 -3.33 15.61 -0.01
N LEU A 183 -4.03 14.50 0.17
CA LEU A 183 -4.50 13.64 -0.92
C LEU A 183 -6.01 13.45 -0.81
N ARG A 184 -6.70 13.47 -1.94
CA ARG A 184 -8.12 13.11 -2.04
C ARG A 184 -8.26 11.80 -2.79
N VAL A 185 -9.03 10.87 -2.25
CA VAL A 185 -9.48 9.66 -2.93
C VAL A 185 -10.94 9.86 -3.31
N GLN A 186 -11.30 9.66 -4.57
CA GLN A 186 -12.66 9.87 -5.06
C GLN A 186 -13.12 8.75 -5.99
N ALA A 187 -14.39 8.41 -5.89
CA ALA A 187 -15.09 7.50 -6.78
C ALA A 187 -15.56 8.27 -8.03
N GLU A 188 -15.30 7.72 -9.21
CA GLU A 188 -15.64 8.31 -10.50
C GLU A 188 -16.42 7.33 -11.37
N GLY A 189 -17.43 7.85 -12.05
CA GLY A 189 -18.31 7.09 -12.93
C GLY A 189 -19.12 6.03 -12.19
N GLN A 190 -19.93 5.30 -12.95
CA GLN A 190 -20.71 4.18 -12.46
C GLN A 190 -20.44 2.98 -13.36
N ALA A 191 -20.02 1.86 -12.78
CA ALA A 191 -19.84 0.63 -13.51
C ALA A 191 -21.23 0.02 -13.80
N ALA A 192 -21.59 -0.12 -15.09
CA ALA A 192 -22.90 -0.62 -15.49
C ALA A 192 -23.08 -2.12 -15.20
N ASP A 193 -22.02 -2.91 -15.28
CA ASP A 193 -22.04 -4.39 -15.19
C ASP A 193 -21.02 -4.97 -14.19
N ALA A 194 -20.52 -4.17 -13.24
CA ALA A 194 -19.57 -4.69 -12.26
C ALA A 194 -20.28 -5.66 -11.29
N PRO A 195 -19.71 -6.85 -11.04
CA PRO A 195 -20.25 -7.74 -10.02
C PRO A 195 -20.19 -7.05 -8.65
N PRO A 196 -21.21 -7.26 -7.79
CA PRO A 196 -21.24 -6.61 -6.49
C PRO A 196 -20.02 -6.99 -5.66
N ALA A 197 -19.55 -6.02 -4.88
CA ALA A 197 -18.48 -6.22 -3.92
C ALA A 197 -18.77 -7.44 -3.04
N THR A 198 -18.01 -8.53 -3.20
CA THR A 198 -18.10 -9.64 -2.26
C THR A 198 -17.20 -9.30 -1.07
N PRO A 199 -17.73 -9.10 0.15
CA PRO A 199 -16.90 -8.87 1.31
C PRO A 199 -16.00 -10.09 1.52
N ALA A 200 -14.74 -9.85 1.84
CA ALA A 200 -13.80 -10.92 2.16
C ALA A 200 -14.36 -11.75 3.35
N PRO A 201 -14.45 -13.08 3.25
CA PRO A 201 -15.04 -13.91 4.29
C PRO A 201 -14.39 -13.67 5.65
N GLY A 202 -15.20 -13.40 6.68
CA GLY A 202 -14.72 -13.17 8.05
C GLY A 202 -14.11 -11.79 8.30
N MET A 203 -14.16 -10.87 7.32
CA MET A 203 -13.67 -9.50 7.50
C MET A 203 -14.81 -8.56 7.93
N PRO A 204 -14.57 -7.69 8.93
CA PRO A 204 -15.55 -6.66 9.26
C PRO A 204 -15.71 -5.66 8.11
N VAL A 205 -16.91 -5.10 8.01
CA VAL A 205 -17.21 -3.98 7.11
C VAL A 205 -16.30 -2.81 7.50
N LEU A 206 -15.65 -2.22 6.51
CA LEU A 206 -14.87 -1.00 6.67
C LEU A 206 -15.77 0.16 6.24
N ASP A 207 -15.97 1.14 7.12
CA ASP A 207 -16.80 2.31 6.87
C ASP A 207 -16.06 3.62 7.19
N ALA A 208 -16.68 4.75 6.85
CA ALA A 208 -16.10 6.07 7.08
C ALA A 208 -15.84 6.33 8.58
N ALA A 209 -16.72 5.88 9.48
CA ALA A 209 -16.58 6.07 10.91
C ALA A 209 -15.39 5.32 11.50
N ALA A 210 -15.11 4.12 11.00
CA ALA A 210 -13.90 3.36 11.31
C ALA A 210 -12.65 4.10 10.86
N LEU A 211 -12.66 4.63 9.62
CA LEU A 211 -11.52 5.37 9.08
C LEU A 211 -11.27 6.69 9.83
N GLU A 212 -12.30 7.43 10.20
CA GLU A 212 -12.19 8.63 11.05
C GLU A 212 -11.58 8.31 12.43
N ARG A 213 -11.94 7.17 13.01
CA ARG A 213 -11.38 6.74 14.29
C ARG A 213 -9.90 6.43 14.16
N LEU A 214 -9.50 5.76 13.08
CA LEU A 214 -8.10 5.52 12.77
C LEU A 214 -7.34 6.83 12.53
N ALA A 215 -7.90 7.76 11.75
CA ALA A 215 -7.30 9.06 11.48
C ALA A 215 -7.03 9.85 12.76
N ARG A 216 -8.02 9.91 13.67
CA ARG A 216 -7.87 10.53 15.00
C ARG A 216 -6.79 9.85 15.84
N HIS A 217 -6.72 8.52 15.82
CA HIS A 217 -5.68 7.78 16.54
C HIS A 217 -4.27 8.07 16.00
N LEU A 218 -4.14 8.23 14.68
CA LEU A 218 -2.88 8.55 14.02
C LEU A 218 -2.53 10.04 14.05
N GLY A 219 -3.43 10.91 14.54
CA GLY A 219 -3.25 12.36 14.56
C GLY A 219 -3.28 13.00 13.17
N VAL A 220 -3.98 12.39 12.21
CA VAL A 220 -4.10 12.85 10.83
C VAL A 220 -5.50 13.41 10.58
N GLY A 221 -5.59 14.56 9.92
CA GLY A 221 -6.87 15.15 9.51
C GLY A 221 -7.54 14.30 8.41
N LEU A 222 -8.82 13.97 8.60
CA LEU A 222 -9.63 13.27 7.62
C LEU A 222 -10.96 13.99 7.43
N ARG A 223 -11.32 14.25 6.19
CA ARG A 223 -12.64 14.74 5.78
C ARG A 223 -13.21 13.78 4.74
N HIS A 224 -14.52 13.64 4.69
CA HIS A 224 -15.16 12.81 3.67
C HIS A 224 -16.55 13.31 3.35
N GLY A 225 -17.05 12.83 2.22
CA GLY A 225 -18.41 13.06 1.76
C GLY A 225 -18.83 11.96 0.80
N PRO A 226 -20.01 12.10 0.16
CA PRO A 226 -20.50 11.10 -0.78
C PRO A 226 -19.49 10.87 -1.91
N GLY A 227 -18.92 9.67 -1.98
CA GLY A 227 -17.96 9.26 -3.01
C GLY A 227 -16.55 9.84 -2.89
N TRP A 228 -16.15 10.44 -1.76
CA TRP A 228 -14.77 10.92 -1.61
C TRP A 228 -14.26 10.97 -0.16
N PHE A 229 -12.95 10.88 -0.01
CA PHE A 229 -12.18 11.06 1.22
C PHE A 229 -11.02 12.01 0.97
N GLU A 230 -10.71 12.87 1.93
CA GLU A 230 -9.55 13.76 1.94
C GLU A 230 -8.73 13.50 3.18
N ILE A 231 -7.44 13.28 2.97
CA ILE A 231 -6.46 13.01 4.00
C ILE A 231 -5.47 14.17 4.00
N GLU A 232 -5.49 14.94 5.07
CA GLU A 232 -4.57 16.06 5.27
C GLU A 232 -3.19 15.52 5.63
N ALA A 233 -2.14 16.02 4.98
CA ALA A 233 -0.80 15.68 5.41
C ALA A 233 -0.53 16.37 6.76
N PRO A 234 -0.19 15.64 7.83
CA PRO A 234 0.15 16.28 9.09
C PRO A 234 1.40 17.14 8.85
N ALA A 235 1.40 18.37 9.37
CA ALA A 235 2.56 19.24 9.28
C ALA A 235 3.77 18.49 9.83
N ALA A 236 4.86 18.43 9.06
CA ALA A 236 6.09 17.78 9.50
C ALA A 236 6.46 18.34 10.88
N ALA A 237 6.50 17.47 11.90
CA ALA A 237 6.93 17.88 13.22
C ALA A 237 8.30 18.56 13.09
N PRO A 238 8.54 19.70 13.75
CA PRO A 238 9.86 20.33 13.73
C PRO A 238 10.88 19.28 14.19
N ALA A 239 12.00 19.19 13.46
CA ALA A 239 13.09 18.31 13.85
C ALA A 239 13.41 18.53 15.33
N PRO A 240 13.63 17.45 16.12
CA PRO A 240 13.99 17.61 17.52
C PRO A 240 15.20 18.53 17.58
N ALA A 241 15.08 19.61 18.34
CA ALA A 241 16.15 20.60 18.49
C ALA A 241 17.43 19.85 18.86
N ALA A 242 18.49 20.07 18.08
CA ALA A 242 19.78 19.47 18.32
C ALA A 242 20.16 19.75 19.78
N VAL A 243 20.29 18.68 20.58
CA VAL A 243 20.77 18.77 21.95
C VAL A 243 22.17 19.40 21.87
N PRO A 244 22.41 20.59 22.44
CA PRO A 244 23.73 21.19 22.40
C PRO A 244 24.72 20.26 23.11
N PRO A 245 25.97 20.14 22.60
CA PRO A 245 26.97 19.32 23.27
C PRO A 245 27.16 19.84 24.70
N LEU A 246 27.14 18.90 25.66
CA LEU A 246 27.45 19.18 27.07
C LEU A 246 28.85 19.79 27.17
N PRO A 247 29.04 20.80 28.05
CA PRO A 247 30.32 21.49 28.23
C PRO A 247 31.41 20.59 28.84
#